data_AF-A0A1V5N035-F1
#
_entry.id   AF-A0A1V5N035-F1
#
_cell.length_a   1.000
_cell.length_b   1.000
_cell.length_c   1.000
_cell.angle_alpha   90.00
_cell.angle_beta   90.00
_cell.angle_gamma   90.00
#
_symmetry.space_group_name_H-M   'P 1'
#
loop_
_entity.id
_entity.type
_entity.pdbx_description
1 polymer ?
#
loop_
_entity_poly.entity_id
_entity_poly.type
_entity_poly.pdbx_seq_one_letter_code
_entity_poly.pdbx_strand_id
1 'polypeptide(L)'
;MSGFYQPRLPGLKPAKPFDLMGISFPECRDAIIKTAAAGADSVLILHSFSLFKVRNKQYEGGRLNRIVTHRFRRLCRWLAEYPQEYPVYTFSDLAGALAAGQYTAKSVTPCRLASPRAIVRKAVQALNNLYWI
;
A
#
# COMPACT_ATOMS: atom_id res chain seq x y z
N MET A 1 2.50 -11.46 1.35
CA MET A 1 3.12 -10.53 2.33
C MET A 1 2.34 -9.21 2.39
N SER A 2 2.10 -8.67 3.59
CA SER A 2 1.24 -7.49 3.81
C SER A 2 1.97 -6.28 4.41
N GLY A 3 3.31 -6.25 4.38
CA GLY A 3 4.08 -5.13 4.94
C GLY A 3 5.57 -5.15 4.62
N PHE A 4 6.28 -4.13 5.09
CA PHE A 4 7.73 -3.96 4.93
C PHE A 4 8.35 -3.28 6.16
N TYR A 5 9.68 -3.39 6.29
CA TYR A 5 10.47 -2.67 7.28
C TYR A 5 11.02 -1.36 6.73
N GLN A 6 10.99 -0.32 7.55
CA GLN A 6 11.62 0.98 7.29
C GLN A 6 12.73 1.27 8.32
N PRO A 7 13.62 2.23 8.08
CA PRO A 7 14.68 2.58 9.03
C PRO A 7 14.08 2.99 10.37
N ARG A 8 14.76 2.63 11.47
CA ARG A 8 14.32 2.94 12.82
C ARG A 8 14.66 4.41 13.11
N LEU A 9 13.65 5.27 13.02
CA LEU A 9 13.76 6.69 13.30
C LEU A 9 12.86 7.03 14.51
N PRO A 10 13.27 7.95 15.41
CA PRO A 10 12.45 8.38 16.53
C PRO A 10 11.04 8.81 16.08
N GLY A 11 10.01 8.24 16.72
CA GLY A 11 8.61 8.54 16.38
C GLY A 11 8.09 7.90 15.07
N LEU A 12 8.79 6.91 14.51
CA LEU A 12 8.32 6.08 13.40
C LEU A 12 8.31 4.60 13.80
N LYS A 13 7.19 3.92 13.53
CA LYS A 13 7.11 2.45 13.70
C LYS A 13 8.03 1.76 12.68
N PRO A 14 8.85 0.77 13.07
CA PRO A 14 9.85 0.15 12.19
C PRO A 14 9.22 -0.76 11.13
N ALA A 15 8.01 -1.25 11.35
CA ALA A 15 7.22 -2.01 10.39
C ALA A 15 6.01 -1.19 9.93
N LYS A 16 5.66 -1.34 8.65
CA LYS A 16 4.49 -0.70 8.04
C LYS A 16 3.68 -1.72 7.25
N PRO A 17 2.34 -1.71 7.40
CA PRO A 17 1.48 -2.48 6.53
C PRO A 17 1.47 -1.86 5.13
N PHE A 18 1.09 -2.68 4.16
CA PHE A 18 0.85 -2.28 2.79
C PHE A 18 -0.52 -1.57 2.69
N ASP A 19 -0.55 -0.31 3.15
CA ASP A 19 -1.74 0.54 3.22
C ASP A 19 -1.42 1.93 2.68
N LEU A 20 -2.12 2.32 1.61
CA LEU A 20 -1.96 3.60 0.89
C LEU A 20 -2.22 4.85 1.73
N MET A 21 -2.92 4.71 2.87
CA MET A 21 -3.00 5.77 3.88
C MET A 21 -1.64 6.06 4.49
N GLY A 22 -0.96 4.98 4.87
CA GLY A 22 0.23 4.98 5.69
C GLY A 22 1.52 5.10 4.90
N ILE A 23 1.50 4.84 3.59
CA ILE A 23 2.70 4.74 2.74
C ILE A 23 2.52 5.52 1.42
N SER A 24 3.64 5.86 0.77
CA SER A 24 3.69 6.56 -0.51
C SER A 24 3.65 5.58 -1.68
N PHE A 25 3.35 6.08 -2.89
CA PHE A 25 3.40 5.26 -4.10
C PHE A 25 4.78 4.60 -4.33
N PRO A 26 5.92 5.30 -4.21
CA PRO A 26 7.22 4.67 -4.37
C PRO A 26 7.49 3.58 -3.32
N GLU A 27 7.08 3.78 -2.06
CA GLU A 27 7.19 2.73 -1.03
C GLU A 27 6.34 1.51 -1.39
N CYS A 28 5.12 1.69 -1.90
CA CYS A 28 4.30 0.57 -2.40
C CYS A 28 5.03 -0.19 -3.50
N ARG A 29 5.42 0.53 -4.56
CA ARG A 29 6.07 -0.04 -5.74
C ARG A 29 7.32 -0.81 -5.37
N ASP A 30 8.21 -0.18 -4.60
CA ASP A 30 9.51 -0.79 -4.24
C ASP A 30 9.31 -2.04 -3.37
N ALA A 31 8.28 -2.07 -2.51
CA ALA A 31 7.95 -3.27 -1.75
C ALA A 31 7.29 -4.37 -2.60
N ILE A 32 6.45 -4.04 -3.59
CA ILE A 32 5.93 -5.03 -4.56
C ILE A 32 7.08 -5.68 -5.31
N ILE A 33 7.98 -4.87 -5.89
CA ILE A 33 9.13 -5.36 -6.65
C ILE A 33 9.98 -6.32 -5.81
N LYS A 34 10.32 -5.93 -4.57
CA LYS A 34 11.13 -6.78 -3.69
C LYS A 34 10.40 -8.04 -3.24
N THR A 35 9.09 -8.00 -3.05
CA THR A 35 8.31 -9.16 -2.63
C THR A 35 8.14 -10.15 -3.77
N ALA A 36 7.87 -9.63 -4.99
CA ALA A 36 7.82 -10.43 -6.21
C ALA A 36 9.18 -11.07 -6.52
N ALA A 37 10.29 -10.34 -6.38
CA ALA A 37 11.64 -10.89 -6.53
C ALA A 37 11.98 -11.98 -5.51
N ALA A 38 11.33 -11.98 -4.34
CA ALA A 38 11.44 -13.05 -3.35
C ALA A 38 10.48 -14.23 -3.64
N GLY A 39 9.66 -14.15 -4.69
CA GLY A 39 8.73 -15.20 -5.12
C GLY A 39 7.43 -15.25 -4.32
N ALA A 40 7.01 -14.15 -3.71
CA ALA A 40 5.73 -14.08 -2.99
C ALA A 40 4.85 -12.93 -3.48
N ASP A 41 3.56 -13.04 -3.19
CA ASP A 41 2.59 -12.01 -3.55
C ASP A 41 2.53 -10.89 -2.51
N SER A 42 2.17 -9.70 -2.97
CA SER A 42 1.85 -8.56 -2.11
C SER A 42 0.34 -8.42 -1.96
N VAL A 43 -0.14 -8.24 -0.74
CA VAL A 43 -1.57 -8.01 -0.47
C VAL A 43 -1.77 -6.56 -0.07
N LEU A 44 -2.55 -5.82 -0.87
CA LEU A 44 -2.98 -4.46 -0.57
C LEU A 44 -4.33 -4.49 0.13
N ILE A 45 -4.41 -3.92 1.33
CA ILE A 45 -5.67 -3.76 2.06
C ILE A 45 -6.07 -2.29 2.01
N LEU A 46 -7.20 -2.00 1.36
CA LEU A 46 -7.79 -0.67 1.28
C LEU A 46 -9.17 -0.69 1.93
N HIS A 47 -9.36 0.15 2.94
CA HIS A 47 -10.69 0.36 3.51
C HIS A 47 -11.37 1.54 2.80
N SER A 48 -12.67 1.45 2.54
CA SER A 48 -13.41 2.51 1.85
C SER A 48 -13.30 3.86 2.61
N PHE A 49 -13.32 3.83 3.94
CA PHE A 49 -13.15 5.02 4.78
C PHE A 49 -11.78 5.69 4.62
N SER A 50 -10.74 4.96 4.21
CA SER A 50 -9.41 5.51 3.92
C SER A 50 -9.43 6.51 2.76
N LEU A 51 -10.42 6.40 1.87
CA LEU A 51 -10.58 7.33 0.75
C LEU A 51 -11.26 8.64 1.18
N PHE A 52 -11.66 8.80 2.44
CA PHE A 52 -12.34 10.00 2.94
C PHE A 52 -11.53 10.71 4.03
N LYS A 53 -11.58 12.04 4.01
CA LYS A 53 -11.23 12.92 5.13
C LYS A 53 -12.49 13.15 5.95
N VAL A 54 -12.43 12.80 7.22
CA VAL A 54 -13.53 12.98 8.16
C VAL A 54 -13.32 14.26 8.96
N ARG A 55 -14.36 15.08 9.12
CA ARG A 55 -14.29 16.29 9.94
C ARG A 55 -14.44 15.97 11.43
N ASN A 56 -15.31 15.01 11.74
CA ASN A 56 -15.65 14.61 13.09
C ASN A 56 -15.82 13.08 13.18
N LYS A 57 -15.97 12.55 14.41
CA LYS A 57 -16.19 11.11 14.67
C LYS A 57 -17.49 10.59 14.06
N GLN A 58 -18.43 11.48 13.73
CA GLN A 58 -19.72 11.18 13.11
C GLN A 58 -19.67 11.20 11.57
N TYR A 59 -18.48 11.38 10.96
CA TYR A 59 -18.25 11.36 9.52
C TYR A 59 -19.01 12.44 8.74
N GLU A 60 -19.50 13.49 9.40
CA GLU A 60 -20.21 14.58 8.75
C GLU A 60 -19.26 15.42 7.88
N GLY A 61 -19.73 15.81 6.70
CA GLY A 61 -18.95 16.64 5.77
C GLY A 61 -17.74 15.92 5.17
N GLY A 62 -17.78 14.58 5.07
CA GLY A 62 -16.72 13.77 4.49
C GLY A 62 -16.26 14.27 3.11
N ARG A 63 -14.96 14.51 2.94
CA ARG A 63 -14.37 14.91 1.66
C ARG A 63 -13.49 13.80 1.11
N LEU A 64 -13.38 13.68 -0.20
CA LEU A 64 -12.43 12.75 -0.79
C LEU A 64 -10.99 13.08 -0.36
N ASN A 65 -10.27 12.08 0.14
CA ASN A 65 -8.84 12.18 0.40
C ASN A 65 -8.10 12.13 -0.94
N ARG A 66 -7.92 13.30 -1.56
CA ARG A 66 -7.31 13.44 -2.90
C ARG A 66 -5.92 12.84 -2.98
N ILE A 67 -5.13 12.92 -1.90
CA ILE A 67 -3.77 12.34 -1.87
C ILE A 67 -3.82 10.82 -1.95
N VAL A 68 -4.65 10.18 -1.13
CA VAL A 68 -4.78 8.71 -1.10
C VAL A 68 -5.37 8.22 -2.42
N THR A 69 -6.39 8.92 -2.93
CA THR A 69 -6.97 8.65 -4.25
C THR A 69 -5.93 8.74 -5.36
N HIS A 70 -5.09 9.78 -5.35
CA HIS A 70 -4.02 9.95 -6.32
C HIS A 70 -2.97 8.84 -6.23
N ARG A 71 -2.55 8.46 -5.01
CA ARG A 71 -1.64 7.33 -4.79
C ARG A 71 -2.21 6.03 -5.31
N PHE A 72 -3.48 5.76 -5.05
CA PHE A 72 -4.18 4.57 -5.53
C PHE A 72 -4.24 4.54 -7.06
N ARG A 73 -4.71 5.61 -7.70
CA ARG A 73 -4.74 5.72 -9.17
C ARG A 73 -3.36 5.55 -9.79
N ARG A 74 -2.32 6.10 -9.18
CA ARG A 74 -0.94 5.94 -9.64
C ARG A 74 -0.47 4.49 -9.50
N LEU A 75 -0.83 3.80 -8.43
CA LEU A 75 -0.54 2.37 -8.25
C LEU A 75 -1.24 1.52 -9.32
N CYS A 76 -2.54 1.74 -9.56
CA CYS A 76 -3.28 1.01 -10.59
C CYS A 76 -2.68 1.21 -11.99
N ARG A 77 -2.32 2.46 -12.36
CA ARG A 77 -1.66 2.72 -13.65
C ARG A 77 -0.34 1.98 -13.77
N TRP A 78 0.51 2.04 -12.74
CA TRP A 78 1.78 1.34 -12.74
C TRP A 78 1.61 -0.18 -12.85
N LEU A 79 0.64 -0.78 -12.15
CA LEU A 79 0.35 -2.22 -12.29
C LEU A 79 -0.12 -2.58 -13.70
N ALA A 80 -0.94 -1.71 -14.32
CA ALA A 80 -1.40 -1.91 -15.69
C ALA A 80 -0.30 -1.76 -16.75
N GLU A 81 0.79 -1.03 -16.44
CA GLU A 81 1.95 -0.90 -17.32
C GLU A 81 2.81 -2.17 -17.36
N TYR A 82 2.76 -3.01 -16.32
CA TYR A 82 3.62 -4.19 -16.15
C TYR A 82 2.82 -5.46 -15.75
N PRO A 83 1.77 -5.85 -16.50
CA PRO A 83 0.85 -6.92 -16.09
C PRO A 83 1.50 -8.32 -16.07
N GLN A 84 2.57 -8.53 -16.84
CA GLN A 84 3.30 -9.80 -16.88
C GLN A 84 4.28 -9.95 -15.72
N GLU A 85 4.87 -8.85 -15.26
CA GLU A 85 5.84 -8.84 -14.15
C GLU A 85 5.14 -8.81 -12.79
N TYR A 86 4.04 -8.05 -12.69
CA TYR A 86 3.29 -7.85 -11.45
C TYR A 86 1.79 -8.11 -11.69
N PRO A 87 1.40 -9.37 -11.94
CA PRO A 87 0.01 -9.72 -12.18
C PRO A 87 -0.85 -9.38 -10.96
N VAL A 88 -2.09 -8.97 -11.23
CA VAL A 88 -3.07 -8.60 -10.21
C VAL A 88 -4.18 -9.64 -10.21
N TYR A 89 -4.49 -10.16 -9.02
CA TYR A 89 -5.53 -11.16 -8.82
C TYR A 89 -6.56 -10.64 -7.82
N THR A 90 -7.82 -11.01 -8.02
CA THR A 90 -8.84 -10.95 -6.98
C THR A 90 -8.73 -12.17 -6.07
N PHE A 91 -9.36 -12.13 -4.90
CA PHE A 91 -9.45 -13.32 -4.04
C PHE A 91 -10.20 -14.47 -4.72
N SER A 92 -11.14 -14.18 -5.61
CA SER A 92 -11.84 -15.19 -6.40
C SER A 92 -10.91 -15.88 -7.41
N ASP A 93 -10.06 -15.12 -8.09
CA ASP A 93 -9.05 -15.68 -9.01
C ASP A 93 -8.08 -16.61 -8.27
N LEU A 94 -7.61 -16.16 -7.10
CA LEU A 94 -6.73 -16.98 -6.25
C LEU A 94 -7.43 -18.24 -5.73
N ALA A 95 -8.71 -18.15 -5.34
CA ALA A 95 -9.48 -19.31 -4.91
C ALA A 95 -9.64 -20.34 -6.04
N GLY A 96 -9.89 -19.88 -7.27
CA GLY A 96 -9.93 -20.75 -8.46
C GLY A 96 -8.58 -21.41 -8.74
N ALA A 97 -7.49 -20.64 -8.72
CA ALA A 97 -6.15 -21.16 -8.94
C ALA A 97 -5.70 -22.16 -7.85
N LEU A 98 -6.08 -21.93 -6.60
CA LEU A 98 -5.88 -22.87 -5.49
C LEU A 98 -6.62 -24.18 -5.73
N ALA A 99 -7.90 -24.13 -6.11
CA ALA A 99 -8.70 -25.32 -6.39
C ALA A 99 -8.15 -26.12 -7.58
N ALA A 100 -7.57 -25.44 -8.57
CA ALA A 100 -6.93 -26.06 -9.73
C ALA A 100 -5.49 -26.55 -9.49
N GLY A 101 -4.92 -26.35 -8.29
CA GLY A 101 -3.53 -26.69 -7.99
C GLY A 101 -2.48 -25.83 -8.72
N GLN A 102 -2.90 -24.69 -9.27
CA GLN A 102 -2.06 -23.78 -10.06
C GLN A 102 -1.40 -22.68 -9.20
N TYR A 103 -1.79 -22.58 -7.93
CA TYR A 103 -1.26 -21.58 -7.01
C TYR A 103 -0.80 -22.22 -5.70
N THR A 104 0.35 -21.75 -5.19
CA THR A 104 0.85 -22.10 -3.86
C THR A 104 1.31 -20.82 -3.18
N ALA A 105 0.65 -20.46 -2.08
CA ALA A 105 1.02 -19.29 -1.30
C ALA A 105 2.43 -19.44 -0.72
N LYS A 106 3.27 -18.44 -0.95
CA LYS A 106 4.62 -18.36 -0.36
C LYS A 106 4.70 -17.23 0.65
N SER A 107 5.31 -17.54 1.80
CA SER A 107 5.65 -16.54 2.81
C SER A 107 7.14 -16.24 2.74
N VAL A 108 7.49 -14.95 2.69
CA VAL A 108 8.88 -14.48 2.62
C VAL A 108 9.09 -13.40 3.66
N THR A 109 10.29 -13.26 4.21
CA THR A 109 10.57 -12.20 5.18
C THR A 109 10.21 -10.82 4.63
N PRO A 110 9.51 -9.95 5.39
CA PRO A 110 9.17 -8.61 4.91
C PRO A 110 10.42 -7.85 4.46
N CYS A 111 10.36 -7.26 3.27
CA CYS A 111 11.50 -6.56 2.72
C CYS A 111 11.85 -5.31 3.54
N ARG A 112 13.11 -4.89 3.52
CA ARG A 112 13.54 -3.60 4.11
C ARG A 112 13.67 -2.55 3.01
N LEU A 113 12.98 -1.44 3.18
CA LEU A 113 13.14 -0.24 2.35
C LEU A 113 14.09 0.73 3.07
N ALA A 114 15.17 1.13 2.41
CA ALA A 114 16.18 2.04 2.98
C ALA A 114 15.82 3.53 2.79
N SER A 115 14.61 3.83 2.32
CA SER A 115 14.33 5.13 1.69
C SER A 115 14.17 6.27 2.72
N PRO A 116 14.88 7.41 2.57
CA PRO A 116 14.64 8.63 3.38
C PRO A 116 13.25 9.25 3.13
N ARG A 117 12.51 8.72 2.15
CA ARG A 117 11.14 9.13 1.79
C ARG A 117 10.12 8.93 2.91
N ALA A 118 10.41 8.13 3.93
CA ALA A 118 9.57 8.02 5.12
C ALA A 118 9.37 9.38 5.82
N ILE A 119 10.38 10.25 5.79
CA ILE A 119 10.33 11.61 6.36
C ILE A 119 9.44 12.51 5.50
N VAL A 120 9.69 12.54 4.18
CA VAL A 120 8.89 13.32 3.21
C VAL A 120 7.41 12.92 3.29
N ARG A 121 7.12 11.62 3.37
CA ARG A 121 5.76 11.14 3.58
C ARG A 121 5.14 11.67 4.86
N LYS A 122 5.86 11.67 5.98
CA LYS A 122 5.34 12.17 7.26
C LYS A 122 4.98 13.66 7.16
N ALA A 123 5.80 14.45 6.46
CA ALA A 123 5.49 15.86 6.18
C ALA A 123 4.22 16.00 5.31
N VAL A 124 4.10 15.24 4.22
CA VAL A 124 2.91 15.24 3.34
C VAL A 124 1.66 14.76 4.10
N GLN A 125 1.79 13.76 4.96
CA GLN A 125 0.68 13.27 5.79
C GLN A 125 0.27 14.28 6.85
N ALA A 126 1.22 14.95 7.50
CA ALA A 126 0.93 16.02 8.46
C ALA A 126 0.16 17.16 7.78
N LEU A 127 0.61 17.57 6.58
CA LEU A 127 -0.07 18.60 5.79
C LEU A 127 -1.48 18.15 5.36
N ASN A 128 -1.64 16.89 4.92
CA ASN A 128 -2.93 16.35 4.46
C ASN A 128 -3.93 16.08 5.59
N ASN A 129 -3.45 15.94 6.83
CA ASN A 129 -4.30 15.80 8.01
C ASN A 129 -4.88 17.14 8.46
N LEU A 130 -4.40 18.27 7.92
CA LEU A 130 -5.17 19.52 8.01
C LEU A 130 -6.40 19.37 7.13
N TYR A 131 -7.57 19.33 7.76
CA TYR A 131 -8.87 19.13 7.09
C TYR A 131 -9.11 20.04 5.87
N TRP A 132 -8.50 21.22 5.85
CA TRP A 132 -8.66 22.25 4.83
C TRP A 132 -7.69 22.14 3.64
N ILE A 133 -6.67 21.28 3.71
CA ILE A 133 -5.71 20.98 2.64
C ILE A 133 -5.91 19.53 2.24
#